data_AF-A0A2V8SUW2-F1
#
_entry.id   AF-A0A2V8SUW2-F1
#
_cell.length_a   1.000
_cell.length_b   1.000
_cell.length_c   1.000
_cell.angle_alpha   90.00
_cell.angle_beta   90.00
_cell.angle_gamma   90.00
#
_symmetry.space_group_name_H-M   'P 1'
#
loop_
_entity.id
_entity.type
_entity.pdbx_description
1 polymer ?
#
loop_
_entity_poly.entity_id
_entity_poly.type
_entity_poly.pdbx_seq_one_letter_code
_entity_poly.pdbx_strand_id
1 'polypeptide(L)'
;MIEYVDPLLRPTRTAAYSGSTQVGAATEISYGTGTSSTTRWVQTRTQIDATNWKEAKSWYDGLGRAVKSQTIDPAGDVMVDTQYDNMGRAFKVTNPYRRETASPYNPAETVHWTETVFDAAGRPWKTITPDTAYVATTYSLSTSGAIGSVVTVTDQAGKVRRSITNALGHLIRVDEPTSSGLGSISSPNQPTAYSYDLLNNLLAVDQTGDSTEECGGASSCTQARTFQYDELSRLKQATNPESGTIAYTYDANSNLLTKTDARSIATTYSYDALNRVNTRFYTDEPSGSETPDVTYYYDNLTNAKGKLLKVTSSVSTTEYTSFDILGRVTASKQTTDGQDYVNGYVYNLSGALIAQTYPSGRVVKNILD
;
A
#
# COMPACT_ATOMS: atom_id res chain seq x y z
N MET A 1 0.91 23.70 -16.20
CA MET A 1 1.96 24.24 -17.07
C MET A 1 3.25 23.50 -16.79
N ILE A 2 4.02 23.19 -17.84
CA ILE A 2 5.36 22.60 -17.73
C ILE A 2 6.32 23.53 -18.48
N GLU A 3 7.43 23.88 -17.84
CA GLU A 3 8.47 24.74 -18.40
C GLU A 3 9.74 23.91 -18.68
N TYR A 4 10.50 24.28 -19.71
CA TYR A 4 11.64 23.50 -20.22
C TYR A 4 12.91 24.36 -20.40
N VAL A 5 13.20 25.26 -19.46
CA VAL A 5 14.20 26.34 -19.58
C VAL A 5 15.67 25.84 -19.45
N ASP A 6 15.91 24.56 -19.72
CA ASP A 6 17.23 23.93 -19.67
C ASP A 6 17.78 23.68 -21.09
N PRO A 7 19.11 23.73 -21.34
CA PRO A 7 19.70 23.53 -22.67
C PRO A 7 19.36 22.19 -23.34
N LEU A 8 18.96 21.17 -22.57
CA LEU A 8 18.55 19.87 -23.08
C LEU A 8 17.03 19.71 -23.16
N LEU A 9 16.27 20.81 -23.02
CA LEU A 9 14.80 20.85 -23.06
C LEU A 9 14.15 19.86 -22.10
N ARG A 10 14.72 19.75 -20.89
CA ARG A 10 14.17 18.92 -19.82
C ARG A 10 13.18 19.73 -18.98
N PRO A 11 12.16 19.09 -18.37
CA PRO A 11 11.24 19.77 -17.48
C PRO A 11 11.99 20.47 -16.33
N THR A 12 11.77 21.77 -16.16
CA THR A 12 12.43 22.61 -15.14
C THR A 12 11.45 23.16 -14.11
N ARG A 13 10.17 23.26 -14.48
CA ARG A 13 9.10 23.64 -13.54
C ARG A 13 7.78 23.02 -13.95
N THR A 14 7.02 22.57 -12.98
CA THR A 14 5.62 22.16 -13.15
C THR A 14 4.77 22.88 -12.12
N ALA A 15 3.64 23.44 -12.54
CA ALA A 15 2.68 24.07 -11.65
C ALA A 15 1.28 23.99 -12.24
N ALA A 16 0.28 23.77 -11.41
CA ALA A 16 -1.11 23.83 -11.83
C ALA A 16 -1.61 25.28 -11.72
N TYR A 17 -2.46 25.68 -12.68
CA TYR A 17 -3.06 27.01 -12.73
C TYR A 17 -4.54 26.90 -13.07
N SER A 18 -5.33 27.82 -12.54
CA SER A 18 -6.68 28.11 -13.04
C SER A 18 -6.72 29.54 -13.55
N GLY A 19 -6.95 29.70 -14.86
CA GLY A 19 -6.68 30.95 -15.55
C GLY A 19 -5.21 31.36 -15.34
N SER A 20 -4.98 32.55 -14.79
CA SER A 20 -3.65 33.07 -14.47
C SER A 20 -3.19 32.80 -13.02
N THR A 21 -4.02 32.18 -12.18
CA THR A 21 -3.73 31.97 -10.75
C THR A 21 -3.16 30.58 -10.53
N GLN A 22 -2.01 30.49 -9.86
CA GLN A 22 -1.44 29.18 -9.47
C GLN A 22 -2.39 28.48 -8.49
N VAL A 23 -2.62 27.20 -8.71
CA VAL A 23 -3.42 26.34 -7.84
C VAL A 23 -2.57 25.15 -7.44
N GLY A 24 -2.40 24.93 -6.13
CA GLY A 24 -1.50 23.91 -5.62
C GLY A 24 -0.01 24.23 -5.79
N ALA A 25 0.83 23.22 -5.52
CA ALA A 25 2.28 23.38 -5.48
C ALA A 25 2.89 23.56 -6.87
N ALA A 26 3.87 24.45 -6.94
CA ALA A 26 4.87 24.39 -7.99
C ALA A 26 5.95 23.38 -7.60
N THR A 27 6.46 22.62 -8.58
CA THR A 27 7.67 21.82 -8.46
C THR A 27 8.72 22.35 -9.40
N GLU A 28 9.88 22.71 -8.86
CA GLU A 28 11.07 23.08 -9.62
C GLU A 28 11.98 21.87 -9.73
N ILE A 29 12.60 21.70 -10.90
CA ILE A 29 13.49 20.59 -11.19
C ILE A 29 14.80 21.19 -11.71
N SER A 30 15.89 20.84 -11.05
CA SER A 30 17.24 21.24 -11.42
C SER A 30 18.07 20.00 -11.73
N TYR A 31 19.01 20.16 -12.65
CA TYR A 31 19.88 19.08 -13.10
C TYR A 31 21.33 19.52 -13.05
N GLY A 32 22.24 18.59 -12.82
CA GLY A 32 23.65 18.89 -12.99
C GLY A 32 24.55 17.67 -13.00
N THR A 33 25.85 17.94 -13.00
CA THR A 33 26.90 16.94 -12.95
C THR A 33 27.38 16.78 -11.51
N GLY A 34 27.73 15.55 -11.13
CA GLY A 34 28.38 15.26 -9.86
C GLY A 34 29.87 15.62 -9.87
N THR A 35 30.60 15.15 -8.86
CA THR A 35 32.05 15.33 -8.73
C THR A 35 32.86 14.51 -9.73
N SER A 36 32.26 13.45 -10.29
CA SER A 36 32.84 12.66 -11.39
C SER A 36 32.23 13.06 -12.73
N SER A 37 32.96 12.83 -13.82
CA SER A 37 32.50 13.10 -15.18
C SER A 37 31.29 12.27 -15.60
N THR A 38 31.01 11.15 -14.91
CA THR A 38 29.91 10.22 -15.22
C THR A 38 28.71 10.35 -14.27
N THR A 39 28.89 10.95 -13.09
CA THR A 39 27.78 11.15 -12.14
C THR A 39 26.90 12.31 -12.59
N ARG A 40 25.58 12.14 -12.52
CA ARG A 40 24.57 13.18 -12.75
C ARG A 40 23.70 13.31 -11.52
N TRP A 41 23.03 14.45 -11.34
CA TRP A 41 22.04 14.60 -10.29
C TRP A 41 20.79 15.31 -10.78
N VAL A 42 19.68 15.01 -10.10
CA VAL A 42 18.39 15.66 -10.25
C VAL A 42 17.98 16.15 -8.87
N GLN A 43 17.63 17.43 -8.76
CA GLN A 43 17.08 18.03 -7.54
C GLN A 43 15.65 18.49 -7.83
N THR A 44 14.74 18.19 -6.92
CA THR A 44 13.36 18.66 -6.95
C THR A 44 13.08 19.53 -5.73
N ARG A 45 12.35 20.61 -5.94
CA ARG A 45 11.84 21.48 -4.87
C ARG A 45 10.35 21.61 -5.08
N THR A 46 9.54 21.21 -4.11
CA THR A 46 8.08 21.27 -4.18
C THR A 46 7.55 22.26 -3.16
N GLN A 47 6.77 23.22 -3.64
CA GLN A 47 6.25 24.32 -2.85
C GLN A 47 5.26 23.83 -1.79
N ILE A 48 5.50 24.21 -0.53
CA ILE A 48 4.59 23.96 0.59
C ILE A 48 3.68 25.18 0.75
N ASP A 49 4.27 26.37 0.78
CA ASP A 49 3.60 27.67 0.85
C ASP A 49 4.41 28.76 0.11
N ALA A 50 4.16 30.04 0.39
CA ALA A 50 4.86 31.14 -0.28
C ALA A 50 6.38 31.16 -0.05
N THR A 51 6.85 30.65 1.09
CA THR A 51 8.26 30.73 1.53
C THR A 51 8.91 29.37 1.73
N ASN A 52 8.13 28.33 2.04
CA ASN A 52 8.64 27.02 2.39
C ASN A 52 8.53 26.04 1.22
N TRP A 53 9.59 25.24 1.04
CA TRP A 53 9.73 24.28 -0.04
C TRP A 53 10.31 22.98 0.51
N LYS A 54 9.74 21.86 0.10
CA LYS A 54 10.30 20.53 0.35
C LYS A 54 11.32 20.23 -0.73
N GLU A 55 12.52 19.81 -0.35
CA GLU A 55 13.58 19.52 -1.31
C GLU A 55 14.09 18.08 -1.23
N ALA A 56 14.36 17.51 -2.40
CA ALA A 56 15.00 16.21 -2.53
C ALA A 56 16.00 16.24 -3.68
N LYS A 57 17.06 15.44 -3.57
CA LYS A 57 18.08 15.32 -4.61
C LYS A 57 18.56 13.88 -4.73
N SER A 58 18.74 13.43 -5.96
CA SER A 58 19.22 12.10 -6.28
C SER A 58 20.41 12.20 -7.22
N TRP A 59 21.45 11.40 -6.95
CA TRP A 59 22.61 11.25 -7.82
C TRP A 59 22.56 9.90 -8.50
N TYR A 60 22.96 9.90 -9.76
CA TYR A 60 22.93 8.76 -10.65
C TYR A 60 24.34 8.50 -11.19
N ASP A 61 24.71 7.24 -11.31
CA ASP A 61 25.92 6.86 -12.03
C ASP A 61 25.75 6.97 -13.56
N GLY A 62 26.80 6.62 -14.30
CA GLY A 62 26.79 6.68 -15.77
C GLY A 62 25.82 5.71 -16.45
N LEU A 63 25.19 4.80 -15.70
CA LEU A 63 24.16 3.88 -16.18
C LEU A 63 22.75 4.32 -15.75
N GLY A 64 22.62 5.49 -15.11
CA GLY A 64 21.35 6.04 -14.66
C GLY A 64 20.81 5.40 -13.39
N ARG A 65 21.64 4.67 -12.62
CA ARG A 65 21.23 4.03 -11.36
C ARG A 65 21.45 5.00 -10.20
N ALA A 66 20.48 5.12 -9.29
CA ALA A 66 20.57 6.04 -8.16
C ALA A 66 21.59 5.55 -7.11
N VAL A 67 22.71 6.27 -6.98
CA VAL A 67 23.81 5.93 -6.05
C VAL A 67 23.74 6.67 -4.73
N LYS A 68 22.97 7.76 -4.69
CA LYS A 68 22.79 8.59 -3.50
C LYS A 68 21.45 9.31 -3.58
N SER A 69 20.76 9.46 -2.46
CA SER A 69 19.61 10.34 -2.32
C SER A 69 19.78 11.24 -1.11
N GLN A 70 19.11 12.39 -1.14
CA GLN A 70 19.10 13.44 -0.14
C GLN A 70 17.67 13.93 0.00
N THR A 71 17.20 14.04 1.24
CA THR A 71 16.01 14.81 1.61
C THR A 71 16.44 15.90 2.57
N ILE A 72 15.96 17.12 2.36
CA ILE A 72 16.28 18.25 3.24
C ILE A 72 15.15 18.39 4.25
N ASP A 73 15.49 18.43 5.54
CA ASP A 73 14.58 18.82 6.62
C ASP A 73 15.20 19.98 7.45
N PRO A 74 14.46 20.61 8.37
CA PRO A 74 14.99 21.72 9.16
C PRO A 74 16.19 21.40 10.05
N ALA A 75 16.40 20.13 10.40
CA ALA A 75 17.54 19.65 11.19
C ALA A 75 18.76 19.29 10.32
N GLY A 76 18.63 19.35 8.99
CA GLY A 76 19.69 19.12 8.02
C GLY A 76 19.35 18.07 6.98
N ASP A 77 20.35 17.60 6.25
CA ASP A 77 20.11 16.72 5.12
C ASP A 77 20.20 15.25 5.53
N VAL A 78 19.15 14.50 5.21
CA VAL A 78 19.07 13.05 5.38
C VAL A 78 19.48 12.37 4.07
N MET A 79 20.53 11.55 4.15
CA MET A 79 21.19 10.91 3.02
C MET A 79 20.96 9.41 3.03
N VAL A 80 20.90 8.79 1.85
CA VAL A 80 21.00 7.33 1.67
C VAL A 80 21.95 7.04 0.52
N ASP A 81 22.90 6.14 0.71
CA ASP A 81 23.85 5.72 -0.33
C ASP A 81 23.56 4.29 -0.77
N THR A 82 23.72 4.04 -2.08
CA THR A 82 23.55 2.73 -2.71
C THR A 82 24.79 2.39 -3.52
N GLN A 83 25.36 1.20 -3.32
CA GLN A 83 26.42 0.67 -4.18
C GLN A 83 25.92 -0.52 -4.99
N TYR A 84 26.35 -0.53 -6.24
CA TYR A 84 26.03 -1.58 -7.20
C TYR A 84 27.26 -2.42 -7.50
N ASP A 85 27.06 -3.72 -7.68
CA ASP A 85 28.12 -4.60 -8.16
C ASP A 85 28.31 -4.45 -9.69
N ASN A 86 29.26 -5.21 -10.25
CA ASN A 86 29.56 -5.17 -11.68
C ASN A 86 28.41 -5.67 -12.57
N MET A 87 27.46 -6.44 -12.01
CA MET A 87 26.24 -6.87 -12.70
C MET A 87 25.11 -5.84 -12.56
N GLY A 88 25.34 -4.77 -11.80
CA GLY A 88 24.41 -3.69 -11.57
C GLY A 88 23.32 -3.97 -10.54
N ARG A 89 23.55 -4.94 -9.67
CA ARG A 89 22.66 -5.23 -8.54
C ARG A 89 23.08 -4.39 -7.34
N ALA A 90 22.12 -3.78 -6.66
CA ALA A 90 22.40 -3.07 -5.41
C ALA A 90 22.82 -4.10 -4.34
N PHE A 91 24.07 -4.04 -3.90
CA PHE A 91 24.61 -5.00 -2.91
C PHE A 91 24.91 -4.33 -1.56
N LYS A 92 24.84 -3.00 -1.48
CA LYS A 92 25.02 -2.22 -0.26
C LYS A 92 24.09 -1.02 -0.28
N VAL A 93 23.30 -0.86 0.78
CA VAL A 93 22.44 0.31 1.00
C VAL A 93 22.62 0.80 2.44
N THR A 94 22.79 2.09 2.64
CA THR A 94 22.92 2.64 4.00
C THR A 94 21.56 2.76 4.68
N ASN A 95 21.55 2.70 6.01
CA ASN A 95 20.50 3.37 6.76
C ASN A 95 20.53 4.89 6.44
N PRO A 96 19.41 5.60 6.59
CA PRO A 96 19.42 7.06 6.52
C PRO A 96 20.43 7.63 7.51
N TYR A 97 21.26 8.55 7.04
CA TYR A 97 22.27 9.22 7.87
C TYR A 97 22.29 10.73 7.60
N ARG A 98 22.76 11.52 8.56
CA ARG A 98 22.97 12.96 8.40
C ARG A 98 24.32 13.25 7.76
N ARG A 99 24.40 14.23 6.87
CA ARG A 99 25.69 14.74 6.35
C ARG A 99 26.27 15.83 7.26
N GLU A 100 27.58 16.05 7.19
CA GLU A 100 28.23 17.19 7.84
C GLU A 100 27.79 18.52 7.20
N THR A 101 27.55 19.56 8.00
CA THR A 101 27.19 20.89 7.48
C THR A 101 28.27 21.46 6.55
N ALA A 102 29.54 21.15 6.82
CA ALA A 102 30.68 21.67 6.06
C ALA A 102 30.98 20.89 4.77
N SER A 103 30.40 19.70 4.56
CA SER A 103 30.65 18.88 3.38
C SER A 103 29.38 18.20 2.89
N PRO A 104 28.93 18.45 1.65
CA PRO A 104 27.75 17.79 1.11
C PRO A 104 27.95 16.30 0.85
N TYR A 105 29.17 15.79 1.03
CA TYR A 105 29.56 14.42 0.69
C TYR A 105 29.94 13.56 1.91
N ASN A 106 30.28 14.18 3.04
CA ASN A 106 30.75 13.45 4.21
C ASN A 106 29.59 13.19 5.19
N PRO A 107 29.52 11.99 5.78
CA PRO A 107 28.55 11.70 6.83
C PRO A 107 28.95 12.41 8.13
N ALA A 108 27.98 12.95 8.87
CA ALA A 108 28.17 13.51 10.21
C ALA A 108 28.26 12.43 11.30
N GLU A 109 27.98 11.18 10.94
CA GLU A 109 27.90 10.05 11.85
C GLU A 109 28.43 8.78 11.18
N THR A 110 28.56 7.70 11.96
CA THR A 110 28.93 6.40 11.40
C THR A 110 27.84 5.91 10.45
N VAL A 111 28.22 5.64 9.21
CA VAL A 111 27.30 5.12 8.20
C VAL A 111 27.12 3.62 8.38
N HIS A 112 25.88 3.22 8.61
CA HIS A 112 25.48 1.83 8.82
C HIS A 112 24.96 1.22 7.51
N TRP A 113 25.53 0.09 7.09
CA TRP A 113 25.20 -0.56 5.81
C TRP A 113 24.39 -1.83 6.03
N THR A 114 23.35 -2.01 5.20
CA THR A 114 22.77 -3.31 4.91
C THR A 114 23.40 -3.87 3.64
N GLU A 115 23.93 -5.08 3.71
CA GLU A 115 24.63 -5.72 2.60
C GLU A 115 23.83 -6.92 2.06
N THR A 116 23.73 -7.05 0.75
CA THR A 116 23.12 -8.20 0.09
C THR A 116 24.18 -9.00 -0.66
N VAL A 117 24.34 -10.26 -0.28
CA VAL A 117 25.18 -11.23 -0.98
C VAL A 117 24.29 -12.03 -1.92
N PHE A 118 24.72 -12.18 -3.17
CA PHE A 118 23.97 -12.90 -4.20
C PHE A 118 24.60 -14.27 -4.51
N ASP A 119 23.78 -15.23 -4.91
CA ASP A 119 24.24 -16.49 -5.48
C ASP A 119 24.71 -16.33 -6.94
N ALA A 120 25.25 -17.40 -7.53
CA ALA A 120 25.73 -17.42 -8.91
C ALA A 120 24.63 -17.17 -9.96
N ALA A 121 23.36 -17.40 -9.60
CA ALA A 121 22.21 -17.21 -10.48
C ALA A 121 21.64 -15.79 -10.39
N GLY A 122 22.22 -14.90 -9.57
CA GLY A 122 21.76 -13.52 -9.46
C GLY A 122 20.90 -13.22 -8.23
N ARG A 123 20.55 -14.21 -7.42
CA ARG A 123 19.48 -14.12 -6.41
C ARG A 123 20.04 -13.84 -5.01
N PRO A 124 19.33 -13.09 -4.15
CA PRO A 124 19.78 -12.82 -2.79
C PRO A 124 19.98 -14.11 -1.97
N TRP A 125 21.20 -14.38 -1.52
CA TRP A 125 21.54 -15.50 -0.64
C TRP A 125 21.62 -15.06 0.82
N LYS A 126 22.14 -13.87 1.11
CA LYS A 126 22.17 -13.28 2.45
C LYS A 126 21.87 -11.79 2.41
N THR A 127 21.11 -11.31 3.38
CA THR A 127 20.99 -9.88 3.68
C THR A 127 21.50 -9.65 5.09
N ILE A 128 22.61 -8.92 5.22
CA ILE A 128 23.34 -8.68 6.46
C ILE A 128 22.98 -7.28 6.94
N THR A 129 22.42 -7.17 8.14
CA THR A 129 22.10 -5.90 8.79
C THR A 129 23.35 -5.25 9.39
N PRO A 130 23.32 -3.95 9.73
CA PRO A 130 24.50 -3.24 10.22
C PRO A 130 25.12 -3.81 11.50
N ASP A 131 24.34 -4.54 12.31
CA ASP A 131 24.77 -5.25 13.51
C ASP A 131 25.35 -6.64 13.21
N THR A 132 25.60 -6.97 11.93
CA THR A 132 26.11 -8.23 11.41
C THR A 132 25.15 -9.43 11.48
N ALA A 133 23.96 -9.25 12.07
CA ALA A 133 22.91 -10.25 11.96
C ALA A 133 22.49 -10.39 10.49
N TYR A 134 21.89 -11.52 10.11
CA TYR A 134 21.53 -11.72 8.72
C TYR A 134 20.29 -12.59 8.53
N VAL A 135 19.59 -12.31 7.44
CA VAL A 135 18.61 -13.21 6.84
C VAL A 135 19.32 -14.01 5.76
N ALA A 136 19.17 -15.33 5.76
CA ALA A 136 19.71 -16.21 4.71
C ALA A 136 18.58 -16.85 3.90
N THR A 137 18.75 -16.92 2.59
CA THR A 137 17.79 -17.50 1.65
C THR A 137 18.46 -18.59 0.83
N THR A 138 17.89 -19.79 0.83
CA THR A 138 18.33 -20.90 -0.02
C THR A 138 17.27 -21.24 -1.05
N TYR A 139 17.71 -21.67 -2.22
CA TYR A 139 16.85 -22.00 -3.34
C TYR A 139 17.11 -23.44 -3.77
N SER A 140 16.04 -24.23 -3.94
CA SER A 140 16.12 -25.61 -4.44
C SER A 140 14.88 -25.97 -5.24
N LEU A 141 14.76 -27.24 -5.63
CA LEU A 141 13.59 -27.80 -6.32
C LEU A 141 13.05 -28.98 -5.52
N SER A 142 11.73 -29.11 -5.49
CA SER A 142 11.04 -30.30 -5.01
C SER A 142 10.50 -31.09 -6.19
N THR A 143 10.80 -32.39 -6.24
CA THR A 143 10.35 -33.31 -7.31
C THR A 143 9.38 -34.38 -6.80
N SER A 144 9.00 -34.35 -5.52
CA SER A 144 8.03 -35.26 -4.91
C SER A 144 7.19 -34.55 -3.85
N GLY A 145 5.96 -35.02 -3.61
CA GLY A 145 4.99 -34.29 -2.78
C GLY A 145 4.52 -33.01 -3.48
N ALA A 146 4.66 -31.84 -2.83
CA ALA A 146 4.45 -30.57 -3.52
C ALA A 146 5.64 -30.28 -4.45
N ILE A 147 5.40 -30.43 -5.75
CA ILE A 147 6.42 -30.24 -6.81
C ILE A 147 6.52 -28.76 -7.14
N GLY A 148 7.75 -28.22 -7.14
CA GLY A 148 7.94 -26.79 -7.41
C GLY A 148 9.31 -26.24 -7.05
N SER A 149 9.47 -24.94 -7.26
CA SER A 149 10.63 -24.19 -6.77
C SER A 149 10.49 -23.96 -5.28
N VAL A 150 11.54 -24.26 -4.53
CA VAL A 150 11.56 -24.17 -3.07
C VAL A 150 12.45 -23.01 -2.65
N VAL A 151 11.93 -22.16 -1.78
CA VAL A 151 12.68 -21.06 -1.15
C VAL A 151 12.61 -21.25 0.35
N THR A 152 13.76 -21.40 1.01
CA THR A 152 13.84 -21.45 2.47
C THR A 152 14.54 -20.20 2.97
N VAL A 153 13.85 -19.43 3.81
CA VAL A 153 14.37 -18.22 4.45
C VAL A 153 14.65 -18.54 5.91
N THR A 154 15.82 -18.16 6.40
CA THR A 154 16.23 -18.21 7.81
C THR A 154 16.40 -16.77 8.28
N ASP A 155 15.65 -16.35 9.29
CA ASP A 155 15.76 -15.01 9.86
C ASP A 155 17.00 -14.85 10.75
N GLN A 156 17.18 -13.64 11.27
CA GLN A 156 18.30 -13.28 12.15
C GLN A 156 18.33 -14.08 13.46
N ALA A 157 17.18 -14.61 13.90
CA ALA A 157 17.03 -15.42 15.10
C ALA A 157 17.14 -16.93 14.82
N GLY A 158 17.41 -17.32 13.57
CA GLY A 158 17.48 -18.72 13.14
C GLY A 158 16.13 -19.39 12.93
N LYS A 159 15.01 -18.64 12.95
CA LYS A 159 13.70 -19.18 12.59
C LYS A 159 13.61 -19.33 11.08
N VAL A 160 13.06 -20.45 10.64
CA VAL A 160 13.06 -20.87 9.25
C VAL A 160 11.65 -20.92 8.71
N ARG A 161 11.45 -20.49 7.47
CA ARG A 161 10.21 -20.63 6.70
C ARG A 161 10.54 -21.18 5.32
N ARG A 162 9.76 -22.14 4.84
CA ARG A 162 9.94 -22.71 3.49
C ARG A 162 8.70 -22.47 2.64
N SER A 163 8.85 -21.87 1.46
CA SER A 163 7.77 -21.71 0.48
C SER A 163 8.03 -22.54 -0.77
N ILE A 164 6.96 -23.00 -1.41
CA ILE A 164 7.00 -23.78 -2.66
C ILE A 164 6.07 -23.13 -3.68
N THR A 165 6.61 -22.81 -4.85
CA THR A 165 5.84 -22.30 -6.00
C THR A 165 5.79 -23.32 -7.12
N ASN A 166 4.63 -23.48 -7.76
CA ASN A 166 4.48 -24.36 -8.92
C ASN A 166 5.20 -23.80 -10.17
N ALA A 167 5.13 -24.53 -11.29
CA ALA A 167 5.78 -24.13 -12.55
C ALA A 167 5.20 -22.85 -13.20
N LEU A 168 3.97 -22.46 -12.83
CA LEU A 168 3.34 -21.20 -13.25
C LEU A 168 3.70 -20.03 -12.32
N GLY A 169 4.46 -20.29 -11.25
CA GLY A 169 4.86 -19.28 -10.26
C GLY A 169 3.86 -19.08 -9.12
N HIS A 170 2.76 -19.84 -9.04
CA HIS A 170 1.80 -19.72 -7.95
C HIS A 170 2.36 -20.34 -6.67
N LEU A 171 2.20 -19.65 -5.53
CA LEU A 171 2.56 -20.17 -4.22
C LEU A 171 1.61 -21.30 -3.82
N ILE A 172 2.07 -22.54 -3.76
CA ILE A 172 1.22 -23.71 -3.47
C ILE A 172 1.40 -24.24 -2.06
N ARG A 173 2.49 -23.87 -1.37
CA ARG A 173 2.70 -24.28 0.02
C ARG A 173 3.64 -23.34 0.76
N VAL A 174 3.34 -23.08 2.03
CA VAL A 174 4.25 -22.49 3.01
C VAL A 174 4.34 -23.45 4.19
N ASP A 175 5.55 -23.78 4.62
CA ASP A 175 5.80 -24.59 5.79
C ASP A 175 6.37 -23.68 6.89
N GLU A 176 5.72 -23.66 8.05
CA GLU A 176 6.16 -22.98 9.28
C GLU A 176 6.83 -23.98 10.25
N PRO A 177 7.76 -23.53 11.11
CA PRO A 177 8.48 -24.41 12.00
C PRO A 177 7.75 -24.64 13.32
N THR A 178 7.88 -25.85 13.87
CA THR A 178 7.62 -26.12 15.30
C THR A 178 8.93 -25.99 16.09
N SER A 179 8.91 -26.34 17.39
CA SER A 179 10.12 -26.58 18.17
C SER A 179 11.07 -27.61 17.53
N SER A 180 10.54 -28.51 16.69
CA SER A 180 11.29 -29.53 15.95
C SER A 180 11.73 -29.07 14.54
N GLY A 181 11.57 -27.79 14.19
CA GLY A 181 11.91 -27.23 12.88
C GLY A 181 10.79 -27.37 11.83
N LEU A 182 11.14 -27.36 10.54
CA LEU A 182 10.17 -27.37 9.42
C LEU A 182 9.60 -28.74 9.06
N GLY A 183 10.26 -29.83 9.47
CA GLY A 183 10.03 -31.14 8.87
C GLY A 183 10.56 -31.24 7.43
N SER A 184 10.38 -32.41 6.82
CA SER A 184 10.79 -32.65 5.43
C SER A 184 9.80 -32.03 4.45
N ILE A 185 10.13 -31.97 3.16
CA ILE A 185 9.19 -31.47 2.13
C ILE A 185 7.98 -32.41 1.97
N SER A 186 8.18 -33.72 2.16
CA SER A 186 7.12 -34.74 2.06
C SER A 186 6.32 -34.90 3.35
N SER A 187 6.85 -34.44 4.49
CA SER A 187 6.19 -34.45 5.80
C SER A 187 6.58 -33.18 6.56
N PRO A 188 6.00 -32.02 6.19
CA PRO A 188 6.22 -30.76 6.87
C PRO A 188 5.46 -30.70 8.20
N ASN A 189 5.95 -29.90 9.15
CA ASN A 189 5.36 -29.82 10.49
C ASN A 189 4.10 -28.95 10.54
N GLN A 190 4.13 -27.74 9.95
CA GLN A 190 2.97 -26.84 9.89
C GLN A 190 2.79 -26.29 8.47
N PRO A 191 2.30 -27.11 7.51
CA PRO A 191 2.05 -26.65 6.16
C PRO A 191 0.76 -25.84 6.07
N THR A 192 0.81 -24.77 5.27
CA THR A 192 -0.36 -24.12 4.69
C THR A 192 -0.31 -24.34 3.19
N ALA A 193 -1.27 -25.10 2.65
CA ALA A 193 -1.36 -25.41 1.23
C ALA A 193 -2.38 -24.50 0.53
N TYR A 194 -2.09 -24.16 -0.73
CA TYR A 194 -2.92 -23.31 -1.56
C TYR A 194 -3.26 -24.05 -2.85
N SER A 195 -4.53 -24.03 -3.24
CA SER A 195 -4.98 -24.59 -4.52
C SER A 195 -5.59 -23.50 -5.39
N TYR A 196 -5.42 -23.64 -6.71
CA TYR A 196 -5.87 -22.66 -7.69
C TYR A 196 -6.60 -23.35 -8.82
N ASP A 197 -7.53 -22.63 -9.47
CA ASP A 197 -8.08 -23.04 -10.76
C ASP A 197 -7.13 -22.67 -11.93
N LEU A 198 -7.56 -22.96 -13.16
CA LEU A 198 -6.81 -22.65 -14.38
C LEU A 198 -6.73 -21.14 -14.70
N LEU A 199 -7.61 -20.33 -14.10
CA LEU A 199 -7.61 -18.87 -14.23
C LEU A 199 -6.80 -18.20 -13.11
N ASN A 200 -6.10 -19.00 -12.28
CA ASN A 200 -5.33 -18.57 -11.12
C ASN A 200 -6.19 -17.96 -9.99
N ASN A 201 -7.45 -18.36 -9.88
CA ASN A 201 -8.25 -18.05 -8.71
C ASN A 201 -7.91 -19.00 -7.57
N LEU A 202 -7.67 -18.46 -6.37
CA LEU A 202 -7.38 -19.25 -5.16
C LEU A 202 -8.64 -20.00 -4.73
N LEU A 203 -8.66 -21.32 -4.86
CA LEU A 203 -9.81 -22.18 -4.52
C LEU A 203 -9.84 -22.61 -3.05
N ALA A 204 -8.67 -22.91 -2.47
CA ALA A 204 -8.60 -23.30 -1.07
C ALA A 204 -7.28 -22.88 -0.40
N VAL A 205 -7.38 -22.65 0.91
CA VAL A 205 -6.24 -22.53 1.83
C VAL A 205 -6.43 -23.55 2.95
N ASP A 206 -5.57 -24.54 2.98
CA ASP A 206 -5.58 -25.62 3.96
C ASP A 206 -4.43 -25.44 4.92
N GLN A 207 -4.73 -24.94 6.13
CA GLN A 207 -3.75 -24.76 7.19
C GLN A 207 -3.77 -25.99 8.10
N THR A 208 -2.70 -26.77 8.07
CA THR A 208 -2.53 -27.93 8.95
C THR A 208 -1.55 -27.60 10.06
N GLY A 209 -1.96 -27.84 11.29
CA GLY A 209 -1.15 -27.62 12.48
C GLY A 209 -1.21 -28.79 13.46
N ASP A 210 -0.30 -28.73 14.44
CA ASP A 210 -0.19 -29.64 15.60
C ASP A 210 -0.66 -28.91 16.87
N SER A 211 -1.76 -28.17 16.79
CA SER A 211 -2.32 -27.45 17.94
C SER A 211 -3.57 -28.19 18.43
N THR A 212 -3.50 -28.76 19.63
CA THR A 212 -4.62 -29.51 20.22
C THR A 212 -5.83 -28.63 20.52
N GLU A 213 -5.62 -27.33 20.74
CA GLU A 213 -6.67 -26.33 21.00
C GLU A 213 -7.51 -26.04 19.75
N GLU A 214 -6.89 -25.80 18.60
CA GLU A 214 -7.63 -25.53 17.35
C GLU A 214 -8.24 -26.80 16.75
N CYS A 215 -7.72 -27.97 17.17
CA CYS A 215 -8.12 -29.27 16.65
C CYS A 215 -9.10 -30.03 17.55
N GLY A 216 -9.75 -29.36 18.50
CA GLY A 216 -10.77 -29.98 19.35
C GLY A 216 -10.27 -31.22 20.10
N GLY A 217 -8.98 -31.24 20.45
CA GLY A 217 -8.33 -32.36 21.13
C GLY A 217 -7.63 -33.38 20.22
N ALA A 218 -7.69 -33.24 18.88
CA ALA A 218 -6.89 -34.07 17.98
C ALA A 218 -5.42 -33.61 17.91
N SER A 219 -4.50 -34.56 17.67
CA SER A 219 -3.06 -34.29 17.49
C SER A 219 -2.72 -33.53 16.21
N SER A 220 -3.65 -33.44 15.25
CA SER A 220 -3.53 -32.56 14.10
C SER A 220 -4.90 -32.41 13.45
N CYS A 221 -5.15 -31.25 12.87
CA CYS A 221 -6.32 -30.96 12.07
C CYS A 221 -5.96 -29.97 10.95
N THR A 222 -6.81 -29.95 9.92
CA THR A 222 -6.71 -28.98 8.83
C THR A 222 -7.86 -28.00 8.93
N GLN A 223 -7.53 -26.72 9.08
CA GLN A 223 -8.48 -25.64 8.90
C GLN A 223 -8.54 -25.28 7.41
N ALA A 224 -9.61 -25.74 6.75
CA ALA A 224 -9.85 -25.48 5.34
C ALA A 224 -10.65 -24.20 5.13
N ARG A 225 -10.15 -23.32 4.26
CA ARG A 225 -10.87 -22.15 3.73
C ARG A 225 -11.12 -22.40 2.27
N THR A 226 -12.35 -22.21 1.81
CA THR A 226 -12.72 -22.47 0.41
C THR A 226 -13.34 -21.25 -0.23
N PHE A 227 -13.04 -21.06 -1.51
CA PHE A 227 -13.47 -19.94 -2.30
C PHE A 227 -14.04 -20.44 -3.63
N GLN A 228 -15.18 -19.92 -4.00
CA GLN A 228 -15.85 -20.23 -5.27
C GLN A 228 -15.96 -18.96 -6.07
N TYR A 229 -15.72 -19.06 -7.37
CA TYR A 229 -15.75 -17.94 -8.30
C TYR A 229 -16.78 -18.19 -9.39
N ASP A 230 -17.29 -17.12 -9.98
CA ASP A 230 -18.03 -17.21 -11.24
C ASP A 230 -17.09 -17.27 -12.46
N GLU A 231 -17.67 -17.38 -13.65
CA GLU A 231 -16.94 -17.50 -14.92
C GLU A 231 -16.07 -16.27 -15.25
N LEU A 232 -16.30 -15.13 -14.58
CA LEU A 232 -15.52 -13.90 -14.71
C LEU A 232 -14.46 -13.78 -13.61
N SER A 233 -14.18 -14.86 -12.86
CA SER A 233 -13.20 -14.88 -11.76
C SER A 233 -13.58 -13.94 -10.59
N ARG A 234 -14.88 -13.68 -10.39
CA ARG A 234 -15.37 -12.90 -9.25
C ARG A 234 -15.79 -13.82 -8.12
N LEU A 235 -15.38 -13.51 -6.89
CA LEU A 235 -15.67 -14.34 -5.72
C LEU A 235 -17.18 -14.41 -5.46
N LYS A 236 -17.77 -15.58 -5.57
CA LYS A 236 -19.20 -15.87 -5.34
C LYS A 236 -19.47 -16.36 -3.92
N GLN A 237 -18.54 -17.10 -3.34
CA GLN A 237 -18.67 -17.63 -1.99
C GLN A 237 -17.29 -17.79 -1.34
N ALA A 238 -17.18 -17.44 -0.06
CA ALA A 238 -16.05 -17.78 0.78
C ALA A 238 -16.58 -18.52 2.02
N THR A 239 -15.98 -19.65 2.36
CA THR A 239 -16.30 -20.42 3.56
C THR A 239 -15.03 -20.54 4.40
N ASN A 240 -15.06 -19.93 5.58
CA ASN A 240 -13.93 -19.92 6.51
C ASN A 240 -14.37 -20.44 7.88
N PRO A 241 -13.49 -21.16 8.61
CA PRO A 241 -13.81 -21.62 9.96
C PRO A 241 -13.98 -20.45 10.95
N GLU A 242 -13.27 -19.33 10.76
CA GLU A 242 -13.34 -18.16 11.65
C GLU A 242 -14.57 -17.27 11.45
N SER A 243 -15.13 -17.22 10.24
CA SER A 243 -16.18 -16.26 9.87
C SER A 243 -17.45 -16.88 9.30
N GLY A 244 -17.48 -18.21 9.16
CA GLY A 244 -18.55 -18.93 8.47
C GLY A 244 -18.56 -18.68 6.96
N THR A 245 -19.71 -18.92 6.34
CA THR A 245 -19.91 -18.74 4.90
C THR A 245 -20.42 -17.35 4.57
N ILE A 246 -19.79 -16.71 3.59
CA ILE A 246 -20.20 -15.42 3.02
C ILE A 246 -20.46 -15.61 1.54
N ALA A 247 -21.60 -15.13 1.04
CA ALA A 247 -21.98 -15.19 -0.36
C ALA A 247 -22.01 -13.79 -1.00
N TYR A 248 -21.69 -13.73 -2.29
CA TYR A 248 -21.62 -12.50 -3.07
C TYR A 248 -22.35 -12.67 -4.40
N THR A 249 -23.01 -11.61 -4.86
CA THR A 249 -23.59 -11.54 -6.20
C THR A 249 -23.18 -10.26 -6.90
N TYR A 250 -23.20 -10.25 -8.22
CA TYR A 250 -22.74 -9.13 -9.03
C TYR A 250 -23.68 -8.84 -10.18
N ASP A 251 -23.70 -7.59 -10.63
CA ASP A 251 -24.34 -7.20 -11.88
C ASP A 251 -23.44 -7.51 -13.10
N ALA A 252 -23.95 -7.19 -14.29
CA ALA A 252 -23.23 -7.37 -15.55
C ALA A 252 -22.00 -6.45 -15.69
N ASN A 253 -21.96 -5.33 -14.95
CA ASN A 253 -20.84 -4.40 -14.91
C ASN A 253 -19.80 -4.79 -13.84
N SER A 254 -19.98 -5.93 -13.17
CA SER A 254 -19.13 -6.42 -12.07
C SER A 254 -19.18 -5.57 -10.80
N ASN A 255 -20.26 -4.83 -10.61
CA ASN A 255 -20.55 -4.22 -9.32
C ASN A 255 -21.17 -5.25 -8.37
N LEU A 256 -20.84 -5.16 -7.08
CA LEU A 256 -21.36 -6.06 -6.04
C LEU A 256 -22.83 -5.74 -5.74
N LEU A 257 -23.76 -6.62 -6.09
CA LEU A 257 -25.18 -6.42 -5.79
C LEU A 257 -25.51 -6.79 -4.35
N THR A 258 -25.07 -7.97 -3.89
CA THR A 258 -25.35 -8.43 -2.53
C THR A 258 -24.12 -9.05 -1.88
N LYS A 259 -24.01 -8.89 -0.55
CA LYS A 259 -23.09 -9.63 0.32
C LYS A 259 -23.88 -10.18 1.50
N THR A 260 -24.02 -11.49 1.59
CA THR A 260 -24.71 -12.16 2.69
C THR A 260 -23.71 -12.78 3.63
N ASP A 261 -23.71 -12.37 4.90
CA ASP A 261 -22.81 -12.90 5.91
C ASP A 261 -23.32 -14.22 6.54
N ALA A 262 -22.51 -14.82 7.41
CA ALA A 262 -22.84 -16.10 8.05
C ALA A 262 -24.01 -16.02 9.05
N ARG A 263 -24.49 -14.81 9.38
CA ARG A 263 -25.70 -14.59 10.20
C ARG A 263 -26.95 -14.44 9.33
N SER A 264 -26.81 -14.68 8.02
CA SER A 264 -27.86 -14.47 7.02
C SER A 264 -28.33 -13.02 6.92
N ILE A 265 -27.45 -12.05 7.21
CA ILE A 265 -27.70 -10.63 6.94
C ILE A 265 -27.13 -10.29 5.57
N ALA A 266 -28.02 -9.96 4.62
CA ALA A 266 -27.64 -9.47 3.31
C ALA A 266 -27.42 -7.96 3.35
N THR A 267 -26.29 -7.50 2.80
CA THR A 267 -26.09 -6.10 2.43
C THR A 267 -26.33 -5.96 0.94
N THR A 268 -27.30 -5.14 0.55
CA THR A 268 -27.66 -4.91 -0.86
C THR A 268 -27.20 -3.53 -1.30
N TYR A 269 -26.66 -3.44 -2.50
CA TYR A 269 -26.18 -2.20 -3.11
C TYR A 269 -26.92 -1.92 -4.42
N SER A 270 -27.23 -0.66 -4.67
CA SER A 270 -27.62 -0.16 -5.99
C SER A 270 -26.57 0.81 -6.51
N TYR A 271 -26.56 1.02 -7.83
CA TYR A 271 -25.56 1.83 -8.50
C TYR A 271 -26.22 2.87 -9.41
N ASP A 272 -25.56 4.01 -9.57
CA ASP A 272 -25.93 5.00 -10.59
C ASP A 272 -25.39 4.60 -11.97
N ALA A 273 -25.74 5.38 -13.00
CA ALA A 273 -25.32 5.12 -14.38
C ALA A 273 -23.79 5.18 -14.61
N LEU A 274 -23.02 5.69 -13.64
CA LEU A 274 -21.56 5.73 -13.66
C LEU A 274 -20.93 4.64 -12.78
N ASN A 275 -21.71 3.62 -12.38
CA ASN A 275 -21.30 2.50 -11.53
C ASN A 275 -20.80 2.93 -10.13
N ARG A 276 -21.35 4.01 -9.58
CA ARG A 276 -21.09 4.44 -8.20
C ARG A 276 -22.24 4.01 -7.30
N VAL A 277 -21.94 3.57 -6.08
CA VAL A 277 -22.95 3.12 -5.11
C VAL A 277 -23.96 4.24 -4.86
N ASN A 278 -25.22 4.04 -5.22
CA ASN A 278 -26.30 5.01 -5.03
C ASN A 278 -27.06 4.75 -3.72
N THR A 279 -27.39 3.49 -3.43
CA THR A 279 -28.02 3.11 -2.16
C THR A 279 -27.37 1.86 -1.57
N ARG A 280 -27.52 1.72 -0.26
CA ARG A 280 -27.20 0.50 0.49
C ARG A 280 -28.21 0.28 1.60
N PHE A 281 -28.72 -0.94 1.73
CA PHE A 281 -29.55 -1.36 2.85
C PHE A 281 -29.18 -2.78 3.31
N TYR A 282 -29.77 -3.20 4.43
CA TYR A 282 -29.54 -4.50 5.03
C TYR A 282 -30.86 -5.27 5.16
N THR A 283 -30.83 -6.56 4.84
CA THR A 283 -31.96 -7.48 4.95
C THR A 283 -31.60 -8.66 5.83
N ASP A 284 -32.42 -8.95 6.83
CA ASP A 284 -32.39 -10.22 7.54
C ASP A 284 -33.07 -11.27 6.64
N GLU A 285 -32.30 -12.08 5.92
CA GLU A 285 -32.82 -13.02 4.91
C GLU A 285 -33.78 -14.09 5.47
N PRO A 286 -33.69 -14.53 6.75
CA PRO A 286 -34.71 -15.39 7.35
C PRO A 286 -36.09 -14.73 7.48
N SER A 287 -36.14 -13.43 7.78
CA SER A 287 -37.40 -12.71 8.04
C SER A 287 -37.85 -11.81 6.88
N GLY A 288 -36.95 -11.46 5.96
CA GLY A 288 -37.15 -10.45 4.93
C GLY A 288 -37.20 -9.01 5.47
N SER A 289 -36.81 -8.78 6.72
CA SER A 289 -36.89 -7.45 7.34
C SER A 289 -35.76 -6.56 6.84
N GLU A 290 -36.11 -5.37 6.33
CA GLU A 290 -35.15 -4.43 5.74
C GLU A 290 -34.94 -3.19 6.61
N THR A 291 -33.70 -2.69 6.62
CA THR A 291 -33.39 -1.34 7.12
C THR A 291 -33.75 -0.28 6.10
N PRO A 292 -34.03 0.98 6.50
CA PRO A 292 -34.04 2.10 5.58
C PRO A 292 -32.72 2.24 4.81
N ASP A 293 -32.79 2.82 3.62
CA ASP A 293 -31.63 3.08 2.78
C ASP A 293 -30.60 4.01 3.45
N VAL A 294 -29.33 3.70 3.20
CA VAL A 294 -28.25 4.68 3.18
C VAL A 294 -28.07 5.14 1.74
N THR A 295 -28.33 6.41 1.44
CA THR A 295 -28.24 6.98 0.09
C THR A 295 -27.00 7.85 -0.06
N TYR A 296 -26.32 7.71 -1.20
CA TYR A 296 -25.11 8.43 -1.55
C TYR A 296 -25.39 9.34 -2.75
N TYR A 297 -24.97 10.60 -2.64
CA TYR A 297 -25.17 11.60 -3.68
C TYR A 297 -23.82 12.08 -4.18
N TYR A 298 -23.68 12.17 -5.49
CA TYR A 298 -22.45 12.58 -6.15
C TYR A 298 -22.72 13.74 -7.10
N ASP A 299 -21.66 14.48 -7.43
CA ASP A 299 -21.67 15.57 -8.41
C ASP A 299 -22.65 16.70 -8.08
N ASN A 300 -22.69 17.73 -8.93
CA ASN A 300 -23.54 18.92 -8.79
C ASN A 300 -23.03 19.98 -7.81
N LEU A 301 -21.74 19.95 -7.46
CA LEU A 301 -21.05 21.10 -6.85
C LEU A 301 -19.80 21.49 -7.67
N THR A 302 -19.48 22.78 -7.62
CA THR A 302 -18.26 23.34 -8.23
C THR A 302 -17.02 22.65 -7.67
N ASN A 303 -16.07 22.32 -8.54
CA ASN A 303 -14.84 21.57 -8.23
C ASN A 303 -15.06 20.16 -7.64
N ALA A 304 -16.28 19.62 -7.71
CA ALA A 304 -16.64 18.35 -7.08
C ALA A 304 -17.08 17.27 -8.08
N LYS A 305 -16.71 17.40 -9.36
CA LYS A 305 -17.03 16.38 -10.37
C LYS A 305 -16.36 15.05 -10.01
N GLY A 306 -17.15 13.98 -10.00
CA GLY A 306 -16.78 12.65 -9.57
C GLY A 306 -16.72 12.45 -8.05
N LYS A 307 -17.06 13.46 -7.23
CA LYS A 307 -16.94 13.39 -5.77
C LYS A 307 -18.26 13.02 -5.11
N LEU A 308 -18.16 12.32 -3.98
CA LEU A 308 -19.27 12.13 -3.04
C LEU A 308 -19.56 13.47 -2.37
N LEU A 309 -20.82 13.88 -2.39
CA LEU A 309 -21.28 15.14 -1.82
C LEU A 309 -22.12 14.96 -0.57
N LYS A 310 -22.91 13.90 -0.50
CA LYS A 310 -23.82 13.69 0.62
C LYS A 310 -24.04 12.21 0.87
N VAL A 311 -24.17 11.85 2.13
CA VAL A 311 -24.62 10.53 2.58
C VAL A 311 -25.78 10.75 3.54
N THR A 312 -26.92 10.13 3.28
CA THR A 312 -28.10 10.18 4.16
C THR A 312 -28.40 8.79 4.71
N SER A 313 -28.69 8.69 5.99
CA SER A 313 -29.31 7.52 6.62
C SER A 313 -30.57 7.95 7.37
N SER A 314 -31.25 7.00 8.02
CA SER A 314 -32.41 7.29 8.87
C SER A 314 -32.10 8.15 10.10
N VAL A 315 -30.83 8.27 10.50
CA VAL A 315 -30.41 8.95 11.74
C VAL A 315 -29.49 10.14 11.52
N SER A 316 -28.80 10.21 10.38
CA SER A 316 -27.80 11.26 10.13
C SER A 316 -27.66 11.56 8.66
N THR A 317 -27.38 12.82 8.34
CA THR A 317 -26.95 13.26 7.01
C THR A 317 -25.56 13.86 7.11
N THR A 318 -24.63 13.47 6.24
CA THR A 318 -23.29 14.07 6.15
C THR A 318 -23.11 14.65 4.76
N GLU A 319 -22.78 15.94 4.68
CA GLU A 319 -22.63 16.72 3.46
C GLU A 319 -21.20 17.28 3.34
N TYR A 320 -20.64 17.25 2.14
CA TYR A 320 -19.41 17.95 1.75
C TYR A 320 -19.83 19.17 0.93
N THR A 321 -19.88 20.33 1.59
CA THR A 321 -20.61 21.50 1.08
C THR A 321 -19.76 22.40 0.18
N SER A 322 -18.43 22.26 0.22
CA SER A 322 -17.54 23.05 -0.63
C SER A 322 -16.20 22.36 -0.88
N PHE A 323 -15.60 22.68 -2.02
CA PHE A 323 -14.33 22.15 -2.48
C PHE A 323 -13.46 23.28 -3.02
N ASP A 324 -12.17 23.21 -2.75
CA ASP A 324 -11.23 24.06 -3.47
C ASP A 324 -11.08 23.61 -4.92
N ILE A 325 -10.33 24.38 -5.70
CA ILE A 325 -10.14 24.17 -7.13
C ILE A 325 -9.36 22.89 -7.50
N LEU A 326 -8.70 22.26 -6.52
CA LEU A 326 -8.06 20.96 -6.68
C LEU A 326 -9.01 19.81 -6.30
N GLY A 327 -10.25 20.13 -5.94
CA GLY A 327 -11.28 19.17 -5.54
C GLY A 327 -11.08 18.61 -4.14
N ARG A 328 -10.39 19.34 -3.24
CA ARG A 328 -10.26 19.00 -1.83
C ARG A 328 -11.39 19.64 -1.02
N VAL A 329 -11.95 18.92 -0.06
CA VAL A 329 -13.09 19.36 0.76
C VAL A 329 -12.69 20.54 1.63
N THR A 330 -13.35 21.70 1.50
CA THR A 330 -13.07 22.88 2.34
C THR A 330 -14.11 23.12 3.43
N ALA A 331 -15.30 22.52 3.30
CA ALA A 331 -16.27 22.44 4.38
C ALA A 331 -17.12 21.17 4.29
N SER A 332 -17.52 20.66 5.44
CA SER A 332 -18.48 19.58 5.58
C SER A 332 -19.46 19.86 6.71
N LYS A 333 -20.62 19.21 6.69
CA LYS A 333 -21.67 19.36 7.70
C LYS A 333 -22.28 18.00 7.99
N GLN A 334 -22.38 17.63 9.25
CA GLN A 334 -23.18 16.48 9.67
C GLN A 334 -24.44 16.99 10.38
N THR A 335 -25.60 16.52 9.98
CA THR A 335 -26.88 16.78 10.65
C THR A 335 -27.34 15.51 11.34
N THR A 336 -27.46 15.54 12.67
CA THR A 336 -27.95 14.41 13.48
C THR A 336 -29.00 14.94 14.46
N ASP A 337 -30.16 14.29 14.53
CA ASP A 337 -31.30 14.73 15.35
C ASP A 337 -31.66 16.22 15.18
N GLY A 338 -31.56 16.72 13.95
CA GLY A 338 -31.82 18.12 13.59
C GLY A 338 -30.73 19.11 14.00
N GLN A 339 -29.63 18.66 14.60
CA GLN A 339 -28.48 19.49 14.97
C GLN A 339 -27.38 19.43 13.91
N ASP A 340 -26.88 20.60 13.51
CA ASP A 340 -25.83 20.74 12.51
C ASP A 340 -24.43 20.84 13.15
N TYR A 341 -23.52 20.00 12.67
CA TYR A 341 -22.11 19.93 13.07
C TYR A 341 -21.22 20.29 11.88
N VAL A 342 -20.90 21.58 11.75
CA VAL A 342 -20.13 22.11 10.62
C VAL A 342 -18.63 22.00 10.89
N ASN A 343 -17.87 21.52 9.90
CA ASN A 343 -16.41 21.48 9.91
C ASN A 343 -15.86 22.28 8.73
N GLY A 344 -14.70 22.90 8.94
CA GLY A 344 -13.95 23.61 7.89
C GLY A 344 -12.53 23.11 7.77
N TYR A 345 -11.97 23.11 6.56
CA TYR A 345 -10.64 22.59 6.26
C TYR A 345 -9.86 23.57 5.40
N VAL A 346 -8.58 23.74 5.73
CA VAL A 346 -7.65 24.57 4.97
C VAL A 346 -6.43 23.72 4.62
N TYR A 347 -6.05 23.76 3.35
CA TYR A 347 -4.88 23.07 2.84
C TYR A 347 -3.83 24.06 2.36
N ASN A 348 -2.56 23.66 2.47
CA ASN A 348 -1.47 24.39 1.83
C ASN A 348 -1.36 24.04 0.32
N LEU A 349 -0.32 24.55 -0.34
CA LEU A 349 -0.10 24.30 -1.76
C LEU A 349 0.32 22.84 -2.04
N SER A 350 1.05 22.20 -1.11
CA SER A 350 1.50 20.81 -1.28
C SER A 350 0.41 19.75 -1.09
N GLY A 351 -0.80 20.13 -0.67
CA GLY A 351 -1.89 19.17 -0.46
C GLY A 351 -2.26 18.93 1.00
N ALA A 352 -1.43 19.36 1.94
CA ALA A 352 -1.54 18.98 3.33
C ALA A 352 -2.54 19.85 4.11
N LEU A 353 -3.27 19.22 5.03
CA LEU A 353 -4.26 19.88 5.90
C LEU A 353 -3.55 20.69 6.98
N ILE A 354 -3.61 22.02 6.89
CA ILE A 354 -2.94 22.95 7.81
C ILE A 354 -3.89 23.57 8.84
N ALA A 355 -5.20 23.51 8.63
CA ALA A 355 -6.15 23.88 9.66
C ALA A 355 -7.46 23.08 9.54
N GLN A 356 -8.02 22.71 10.70
CA GLN A 356 -9.37 22.16 10.83
C GLN A 356 -10.16 23.00 11.84
N THR A 357 -11.34 23.45 11.44
CA THR A 357 -12.32 24.11 12.32
C THR A 357 -13.39 23.09 12.68
N TYR A 358 -13.59 22.84 13.97
CA TYR A 358 -14.59 21.92 14.50
C TYR A 358 -15.96 22.61 14.66
N PRO A 359 -17.05 21.84 14.86
CA PRO A 359 -18.39 22.39 15.10
C PRO A 359 -18.46 23.36 16.28
N SER A 360 -17.60 23.19 17.28
CA SER A 360 -17.49 24.09 18.43
C SER A 360 -16.85 25.45 18.11
N GLY A 361 -16.38 25.66 16.88
CA GLY A 361 -15.57 26.81 16.46
C GLY A 361 -14.08 26.68 16.83
N ARG A 362 -13.68 25.62 17.55
CA ARG A 362 -12.26 25.36 17.85
C ARG A 362 -11.49 25.13 16.55
N VAL A 363 -10.33 25.78 16.42
CA VAL A 363 -9.43 25.59 15.28
C VAL A 363 -8.16 24.85 15.74
N VAL A 364 -7.84 23.75 15.07
CA VAL A 364 -6.55 23.06 15.19
C VAL A 364 -5.72 23.40 13.97
N LYS A 365 -4.48 23.87 14.19
CA LYS A 365 -3.53 24.21 13.13
C LYS A 365 -2.38 23.22 13.14
N ASN A 366 -2.05 22.69 11.96
CA ASN A 366 -0.88 21.84 11.76
C ASN A 366 0.20 22.70 11.11
N ILE A 367 1.36 22.79 11.76
CA ILE A 367 2.56 23.38 11.18
C ILE A 367 3.38 22.21 10.65
N LEU A 368 3.75 22.29 9.38
CA LEU A 368 4.52 21.26 8.69
C LEU A 368 5.94 21.77 8.50
N ASP A 369 6.89 20.88 8.68
CA ASP A 369 8.33 21.07 8.54
C ASP A 369 8.85 20.78 7.13
#